data_AF-A0A962S1C4-F1
#
_entry.id   AF-A0A962S1C4-F1
#
_cell.length_a   1.000
_cell.length_b   1.000
_cell.length_c   1.000
_cell.angle_alpha   90.00
_cell.angle_beta   90.00
_cell.angle_gamma   90.00
#
_symmetry.space_group_name_H-M   'P 1'
#
loop_
_entity.id
_entity.type
_entity.pdbx_description
1 polymer ?
#
loop_
_entity_poly.entity_id
_entity_poly.type
_entity_poly.pdbx_seq_one_letter_code
_entity_poly.pdbx_strand_id
1 'polypeptide(L)' 'EPVADVFDALMSERPYKTAWTVEKTLDYMREQRARHFDPNCIDAFFNQLDNIMAIRHRFADRVESVSI' A
#
# COMPACT_ATOMS: atom_id res chain seq x y z
N GLU A 1 -6.57 12.40 1.74
CA GLU A 1 -7.26 11.11 1.49
C GLU A 1 -6.89 10.11 2.57
N PRO A 2 -7.68 9.03 2.78
CA PRO A 2 -7.33 7.99 3.75
C PRO A 2 -6.01 7.30 3.37
N VAL A 3 -5.12 7.10 4.34
CA VAL A 3 -3.79 6.49 4.15
C VAL A 3 -3.91 5.11 3.47
N ALA A 4 -4.92 4.33 3.85
CA ALA A 4 -5.16 2.99 3.28
C ALA A 4 -5.56 3.04 1.79
N ASP A 5 -6.36 4.03 1.39
CA ASP A 5 -6.85 4.17 0.01
C ASP A 5 -5.69 4.53 -0.94
N VAL A 6 -4.85 5.47 -0.51
CA VAL A 6 -3.65 5.85 -1.28
C VAL A 6 -2.65 4.70 -1.36
N PHE A 7 -2.44 3.96 -0.27
CA PHE A 7 -1.57 2.78 -0.29
C PHE A 7 -2.07 1.73 -1.29
N ASP A 8 -3.37 1.40 -1.25
CA ASP A 8 -3.96 0.42 -2.18
C ASP A 8 -3.90 0.90 -3.64
N ALA A 9 -4.17 2.19 -3.89
CA ALA A 9 -4.11 2.78 -5.21
C ALA A 9 -2.69 2.84 -5.82
N LEU A 10 -1.66 3.07 -5.00
CA LEU A 10 -0.25 3.07 -5.43
C LEU A 10 0.28 1.65 -5.69
N MET A 11 -0.22 0.69 -4.90
CA MET A 11 0.19 -0.70 -4.95
C MET A 11 -0.62 -1.57 -5.92
N SER A 12 -1.70 -1.03 -6.49
CA SER A 12 -2.53 -1.69 -7.50
C SER A 12 -2.01 -1.41 -8.90
N GLU A 13 -1.78 -2.46 -9.68
CA GLU A 13 -1.40 -2.33 -11.09
C GLU A 13 -2.63 -1.97 -11.92
N ARG A 14 -2.49 -0.96 -12.78
CA ARG A 14 -3.52 -0.62 -13.78
C ARG A 14 -2.95 -0.87 -15.17
N PRO A 15 -3.78 -1.16 -16.19
CA PRO A 15 -3.33 -1.51 -17.55
C PRO A 15 -2.40 -0.49 -18.22
N TYR A 16 -2.29 0.73 -17.69
CA TYR A 16 -1.43 1.81 -18.19
C TYR A 16 -0.40 2.30 -17.17
N LYS A 17 -0.31 1.69 -15.99
CA LYS A 17 0.54 2.16 -14.89
C LYS A 17 1.03 0.97 -14.07
N THR A 18 2.33 0.72 -14.16
CA THR A 18 3.01 -0.29 -13.33
C THR A 18 2.82 0.04 -11.86
N ALA A 19 2.45 -0.98 -11.07
CA ALA A 19 2.35 -0.84 -9.62
C ALA A 19 3.69 -0.35 -9.05
N TRP A 20 3.62 0.51 -8.04
CA TRP A 20 4.84 0.93 -7.36
C TRP A 20 5.35 -0.21 -6.47
N THR A 21 6.67 -0.27 -6.27
CA THR A 21 7.23 -1.15 -5.26
C THR A 21 6.75 -0.72 -3.88
N VAL A 22 6.68 -1.68 -2.95
CA VAL A 22 6.38 -1.40 -1.54
C VAL A 22 7.27 -0.29 -1.01
N GLU A 23 8.58 -0.40 -1.22
CA GLU A 23 9.56 0.57 -0.72
C GLU A 23 9.30 1.98 -1.24
N LYS A 24 9.05 2.12 -2.55
CA LYS A 24 8.77 3.42 -3.17
C LYS A 24 7.46 4.02 -2.67
N THR A 25 6.45 3.19 -2.45
CA THR A 25 5.17 3.62 -1.89
C THR A 25 5.34 4.13 -0.47
N LEU A 26 6.07 3.40 0.37
CA LEU A 26 6.32 3.78 1.75
C LEU A 26 7.16 5.05 1.85
N ASP A 27 8.19 5.20 1.02
CA ASP A 27 9.02 6.39 0.96
C ASP A 27 8.17 7.63 0.61
N TYR A 28 7.39 7.54 -0.48
CA TYR A 28 6.47 8.61 -0.88
C TYR A 28 5.46 8.97 0.22
N MET A 29 4.85 7.97 0.86
CA MET A 29 3.89 8.21 1.94
C MET A 29 4.58 8.93 3.10
N ARG A 30 5.79 8.53 3.47
CA ARG A 30 6.59 9.18 4.53
C ARG A 30 6.91 10.63 4.18
N GLU A 31 7.27 10.94 2.94
CA GLU A 31 7.52 12.32 2.49
C GLU A 31 6.27 13.21 2.53
N GLN A 32 5.09 12.62 2.34
CA GLN A 32 3.80 13.32 2.40
C GLN A 32 3.20 13.41 3.82
N ARG A 33 3.90 12.90 4.84
CA ARG A 33 3.52 13.04 6.26
C ARG A 33 3.36 14.51 6.63
N ALA A 34 2.26 14.84 7.31
CA ALA A 34 1.90 16.20 7.73
C ALA A 34 1.71 17.21 6.57
N ARG A 35 1.65 16.74 5.31
CA ARG A 35 1.29 17.54 4.13
C ARG A 35 -0.05 17.10 3.57
N HIS A 36 -0.14 15.84 3.14
CA HIS A 36 -1.35 15.24 2.58
C HIS A 36 -1.99 14.22 3.54
N PHE A 37 -1.20 13.71 4.49
CA PHE A 37 -1.64 12.74 5.49
C PHE A 37 -1.58 13.32 6.89
N ASP A 38 -2.58 12.97 7.71
CA ASP A 38 -2.54 13.24 9.14
C ASP A 38 -1.34 12.49 9.76
N PRO A 39 -0.48 13.18 10.53
CA PRO A 39 0.72 12.60 11.10
C PRO A 39 0.41 11.41 12.02
N ASN A 40 -0.72 11.41 12.73
CA ASN A 40 -1.09 10.30 13.62
C ASN A 40 -1.56 9.08 12.83
N CYS A 41 -2.33 9.30 11.76
CA CYS A 41 -2.81 8.22 10.91
C CYS A 41 -1.66 7.51 10.19
N ILE A 42 -0.70 8.28 9.67
CA ILE A 42 0.44 7.69 8.98
C ILE A 42 1.41 7.00 9.93
N ASP A 43 1.62 7.54 11.13
CA ASP A 43 2.42 6.87 12.18
C ASP A 43 1.78 5.54 12.58
N ALA A 44 0.46 5.52 12.81
CA ALA A 44 -0.27 4.30 13.13
C ALA A 44 -0.17 3.26 12.00
N PHE A 45 -0.24 3.70 10.75
CA PHE A 45 -0.04 2.84 9.58
C PHE A 45 1.36 2.22 9.57
N PHE A 46 2.41 3.03 9.76
CA PHE A 46 3.80 2.53 9.81
C PHE A 46 4.04 1.59 10.98
N ASN A 47 3.44 1.84 12.14
CA ASN A 47 3.50 0.96 13.31
C ASN A 47 2.82 -0.40 13.07
N GLN A 48 1.85 -0.47 12.14
CA GLN A 48 1.16 -1.70 11.77
C GLN A 48 1.59 -2.24 10.40
N LEU A 49 2.67 -1.70 9.82
CA LEU A 49 3.11 -2.03 8.47
C LEU A 49 3.39 -3.53 8.30
N ASP A 50 4.01 -4.16 9.31
CA ASP A 50 4.35 -5.59 9.29
C ASP A 50 3.08 -6.46 9.16
N ASN A 51 2.06 -6.16 9.96
CA ASN A 51 0.75 -6.82 9.90
C ASN A 51 0.05 -6.57 8.55
N ILE A 52 0.12 -5.34 8.02
CA ILE A 52 -0.46 -4.98 6.73
C ILE A 52 0.22 -5.76 5.60
N MET A 53 1.54 -5.89 5.64
CA MET A 53 2.30 -6.69 4.68
C MET A 53 1.98 -8.18 4.78
N ALA A 54 1.87 -8.72 6.00
CA ALA A 54 1.48 -10.11 6.22
C ALA A 54 0.08 -10.42 5.66
N ILE A 55 -0.88 -9.52 5.90
CA ILE A 55 -2.24 -9.60 5.33
C ILE A 55 -2.14 -9.53 3.80
N ARG A 56 -1.46 -8.53 3.25
CA ARG A 56 -1.32 -8.36 1.80
C ARG A 56 -0.71 -9.60 1.16
N HIS A 57 0.34 -10.18 1.74
CA HIS A 57 0.95 -11.41 1.23
C HIS A 57 -0.04 -12.57 1.23
N ARG A 58 -0.81 -12.74 2.31
CA ARG A 58 -1.85 -13.79 2.42
C ARG A 58 -2.99 -13.64 1.41
N PHE A 59 -3.32 -12.42 0.99
CA PHE A 59 -4.41 -12.17 0.03
C PHE A 59 -3.92 -12.01 -1.42
N ALA A 60 -2.65 -11.66 -1.65
CA ALA A 60 -2.03 -11.61 -2.98
C ALA A 60 -1.91 -13.00 -3.62
N ASP A 61 -1.81 -14.05 -2.80
CA ASP A 61 -1.75 -15.45 -3.24
C ASP A 61 -3.08 -15.98 -3.80
N ARG A 62 -4.17 -15.20 -3.72
CA ARG A 62 -5.51 -15.63 -4.15
C ARG A 62 -5.86 -15.27 -5.61
N VAL A 63 -4.86 -14.91 -6.43
CA VAL A 63 -5.02 -15.01 -7.90
C VAL A 63 -4.72 -16.46 -8.26
N GLU A 64 -5.67 -17.32 -7.91
CA GLU A 64 -5.67 -18.70 -8.36
C GLU A 64 -5.66 -18.67 -9.88
N SER A 65 -4.59 -19.19 -10.45
CA SER A 65 -4.47 -19.59 -11.84
C SER A 65 -5.67 -20.45 -12.20
N VAL A 66 -6.72 -19.83 -12.74
CA VAL A 66 -7.74 -20.54 -13.51
C VAL A 66 -7.07 -20.90 -14.83
N SER A 67 -6.34 -22.02 -14.82
CA SER A 67 -6.03 -22.76 -16.02
C SER A 67 -7.36 -23.31 -16.55
N ILE A 68 -7.96 -22.61 -17.51
CA ILE A 68 -8.97 -23.18 -18.42
C ILE A 68 -8.24 -23.66 -19.66
#